data_AF-A0A1V3WD89-F1
#
_entry.id   AF-A0A1V3WD89-F1
#
_cell.length_a   1.000
_cell.length_b   1.000
_cell.length_c   1.000
_cell.angle_alpha   90.00
_cell.angle_beta   90.00
_cell.angle_gamma   90.00
#
_symmetry.space_group_name_H-M   'P 1'
#
loop_
_entity.id
_entity.type
_entity.pdbx_description
1 polymer ?
#
loop_
_entity_poly.entity_id
_entity_poly.type
_entity_poly.pdbx_seq_one_letter_code
_entity_poly.pdbx_strand_id
1 'polypeptide(L)' 'MLVPGVGVQGGRPEALGGLGGAAPDQLLPAVSREVLRAGPRVAELRAAAERMRDVVAYLAAV' A
#
# COMPACT_ATOMS: atom_id res chain seq x y z
N MET A 1 -4.37 -5.28 -10.80
CA MET A 1 -3.81 -6.42 -10.07
C MET A 1 -3.72 -6.08 -8.59
N LEU A 2 -4.26 -6.92 -7.72
CA LEU A 2 -4.08 -6.78 -6.27
C LEU A 2 -2.66 -7.17 -5.90
N VAL A 3 -1.94 -6.27 -5.21
CA VAL A 3 -0.60 -6.54 -4.70
C VAL A 3 -0.68 -6.74 -3.19
N PRO A 4 -0.63 -7.98 -2.70
CA PRO A 4 -0.71 -8.23 -1.27
C PRO A 4 0.60 -7.87 -0.55
N GLY A 5 0.50 -7.30 0.65
CA GLY A 5 1.60 -7.30 1.62
C GLY A 5 2.54 -6.09 1.58
N VAL A 6 2.08 -4.94 1.08
CA VAL A 6 2.82 -3.68 1.21
C VAL A 6 2.95 -3.34 2.70
N GLY A 7 4.16 -3.42 3.25
CA GLY A 7 4.46 -3.19 4.67
C GLY A 7 5.21 -4.32 5.40
N VAL A 8 5.34 -5.54 4.84
CA VAL A 8 6.14 -6.62 5.48
C VAL A 8 7.15 -7.26 4.52
N GLN A 9 6.85 -7.28 3.23
CA GLN A 9 7.79 -7.77 2.23
C GLN A 9 8.41 -6.55 1.58
N GLY A 10 9.73 -6.39 1.72
CA GLY A 10 10.55 -5.32 1.14
C GLY A 10 10.54 -5.25 -0.39
N GLY A 11 9.35 -5.16 -0.98
CA GLY A 11 9.15 -4.62 -2.31
C GLY A 11 9.53 -3.17 -2.21
N ARG A 12 10.76 -2.86 -2.61
CA ARG A 12 11.16 -1.48 -2.85
C ARG A 12 10.10 -0.82 -3.75
N PRO A 13 9.89 0.49 -3.65
CA PRO A 13 8.91 1.18 -4.48
C PRO A 13 9.04 0.82 -5.98
N GLU A 14 10.29 0.65 -6.44
CA GLU A 14 10.65 0.23 -7.80
C GLU A 14 10.26 -1.22 -8.16
N ALA A 15 10.03 -2.09 -7.18
CA ALA A 15 9.66 -3.50 -7.41
C ALA A 15 8.17 -3.69 -7.70
N LEU A 16 7.33 -2.69 -7.42
CA LEU A 16 5.90 -2.76 -7.70
C LEU A 16 5.55 -2.32 -9.13
N GLY A 17 6.29 -1.37 -9.69
CA GLY A 17 6.17 -0.99 -11.10
C GLY A 17 6.57 -2.15 -12.01
N GLY A 18 5.63 -2.65 -12.82
CA GLY A 18 5.87 -3.78 -13.72
C GLY A 18 5.62 -5.17 -13.09
N LEU A 19 5.17 -5.25 -11.83
CA LEU A 19 4.78 -6.53 -11.21
C LEU A 19 3.56 -7.09 -11.97
N GLY A 20 3.74 -8.22 -12.64
CA GLY A 20 2.72 -8.83 -13.50
C GLY A 20 2.42 -8.10 -14.81
N GLY A 21 3.28 -7.15 -15.24
CA GLY A 21 3.08 -6.39 -16.48
C GLY A 21 1.90 -5.41 -16.47
N ALA A 22 1.27 -5.21 -15.30
CA ALA A 22 0.19 -4.24 -15.15
C ALA A 22 0.75 -2.81 -15.20
N ALA A 23 0.01 -1.92 -15.86
CA ALA A 23 0.31 -0.50 -15.82
C ALA A 23 0.18 0.02 -14.36
N PRO A 24 0.93 1.05 -13.95
CA PRO A 24 0.95 1.52 -12.56
C PRO A 24 -0.43 1.90 -12.00
N ASP A 25 -1.29 2.47 -12.84
CA ASP A 25 -2.69 2.82 -12.55
C ASP A 25 -3.60 1.59 -12.32
N GLN A 26 -3.15 0.41 -12.73
CA GLN A 26 -3.86 -0.86 -12.55
C GLN A 26 -3.41 -1.61 -11.29
N LEU A 27 -2.46 -1.09 -10.51
CA LEU A 27 -1.97 -1.72 -9.28
C LEU A 27 -2.79 -1.26 -8.07
N LEU A 28 -3.29 -2.23 -7.29
CA LEU A 28 -4.06 -1.97 -6.08
C LEU A 28 -3.31 -2.56 -4.86
N PRO A 29 -2.54 -1.72 -4.12
CA PRO A 29 -1.83 -2.15 -2.93
C PRO A 29 -2.78 -2.56 -1.81
N ALA A 30 -2.62 -3.77 -1.28
CA ALA A 30 -3.41 -4.23 -0.13
C ALA A 30 -2.54 -4.22 1.15
N VAL A 31 -2.94 -3.39 2.12
CA VAL A 31 -2.34 -3.29 3.47
C VAL A 31 -3.39 -3.63 4.51
N SER A 32 -3.08 -4.55 5.43
CA SER A 32 -4.01 -4.93 6.51
C SER A 32 -3.35 -4.90 7.89
N ARG A 33 -2.28 -5.69 8.11
CA ARG A 33 -1.70 -5.84 9.46
C ARG A 33 -1.20 -4.52 10.05
N GLU A 34 -0.58 -3.67 9.24
CA GLU A 34 -0.04 -2.38 9.69
C GLU A 34 -1.15 -1.41 10.12
N VAL A 35 -2.27 -1.41 9.41
CA VAL A 35 -3.44 -0.58 9.76
C VAL A 35 -4.15 -1.15 10.99
N LEU A 36 -4.42 -2.46 11.01
CA LEU A 36 -5.18 -3.10 12.08
C LEU A 36 -4.45 -3.08 13.44
N ARG A 37 -3.11 -3.06 13.44
CA ARG A 37 -2.30 -2.94 14.66
C ARG A 37 -2.37 -1.57 15.33
N ALA A 38 -2.79 -0.52 14.61
CA ALA A 38 -2.85 0.83 15.16
C ALA A 38 -4.12 1.06 16.03
N GLY A 39 -5.18 0.28 15.82
CA GLY A 39 -6.47 0.43 16.51
C GLY A 39 -6.53 -0.26 17.88
N PRO A 40 -7.65 -0.08 18.63
CA PRO A 40 -9.01 -0.24 18.11
C PRO A 40 -9.76 1.05 17.76
N ARG A 41 -9.20 2.25 18.02
CA ARG A 41 -9.96 3.49 17.80
C ARG A 41 -9.96 3.83 16.31
N VAL A 42 -11.12 4.25 15.82
CA VAL A 42 -11.31 4.65 14.41
C VAL A 42 -10.31 5.73 13.96
N ALA A 43 -9.98 6.68 14.85
CA ALA A 43 -9.00 7.72 14.57
C ALA A 43 -7.58 7.16 14.34
N GLU A 44 -7.18 6.13 15.10
CA GLU A 44 -5.87 5.50 14.96
C GLU A 44 -5.79 4.69 13.66
N LEU A 45 -6.84 3.93 13.36
CA LEU A 45 -6.99 3.18 12.11
C LEU A 45 -6.93 4.11 10.89
N ARG A 46 -7.65 5.24 10.94
CA ARG A 46 -7.66 6.25 9.87
C ARG A 46 -6.27 6.85 9.65
N ALA A 47 -5.61 7.29 10.72
CA ALA A 47 -4.28 7.87 10.62
C ALA A 47 -3.26 6.87 10.05
N ALA A 48 -3.36 5.59 10.42
CA ALA A 48 -2.51 4.53 9.85
C ALA A 48 -2.80 4.31 8.36
N ALA A 49 -4.07 4.25 7.96
CA ALA A 49 -4.45 4.09 6.55
C ALA A 49 -3.97 5.27 5.69
N GLU A 50 -4.07 6.51 6.18
CA GLU A 50 -3.59 7.70 5.48
C GLU A 50 -2.06 7.65 5.28
N ARG A 51 -1.29 7.30 6.30
CA ARG A 51 0.17 7.10 6.15
C ARG A 51 0.50 6.05 5.09
N MET A 52 -0.24 4.94 5.05
CA MET A 52 0.01 3.88 4.07
C MET A 52 -0.36 4.30 2.65
N ARG A 53 -1.45 5.08 2.50
CA ARG A 53 -1.80 5.69 1.21
C ARG A 53 -0.68 6.60 0.71
N ASP A 54 -0.11 7.43 1.58
CA ASP A 54 0.95 8.36 1.18
C ASP A 54 2.23 7.62 0.77
N VAL A 55 2.56 6.50 1.45
CA VAL A 55 3.68 5.62 1.07
C VAL A 55 3.55 5.06 -0.34
N VAL A 56 2.32 4.74 -0.79
CA VAL A 56 2.08 4.13 -2.11
C VAL A 56 1.64 5.14 -3.18
N ALA A 57 1.53 6.42 -2.85
CA ALA A 57 1.05 7.47 -3.76
C ALA A 57 1.88 7.58 -5.05
N TYR A 58 3.16 7.19 -4.99
CA TYR A 58 4.05 7.18 -6.16
C TYR A 58 3.58 6.24 -7.29
N LEU A 59 2.75 5.23 -6.99
CA LEU A 59 2.20 4.32 -8.00
C LEU A 59 1.19 5.01 -8.94
N ALA A 60 0.57 6.11 -8.49
CA ALA A 60 -0.40 6.87 -9.27
C ALA A 60 0.21 8.04 -10.06
N ALA A 61 1.53 8.26 -9.95
CA ALA A 61 2.22 9.41 -10.52
C ALA A 61 2.84 9.14 -11.92
N VAL A 62 2.38 8.11 -12.63
CA VAL A 62 2.89 7.69 -13.95
C VAL A 62 1.83 7.88 -15.03
#